data_AF-A0A1A9VSK9-F1
#
_entry.id   AF-A0A1A9VSK9-F1
#
_cell.length_a   1.000
_cell.length_b   1.000
_cell.length_c   1.000
_cell.angle_alpha   90.00
_cell.angle_beta   90.00
_cell.angle_gamma   90.00
#
_symmetry.space_group_name_H-M   'P 1'
#
loop_
_entity.id
_entity.type
_entity.pdbx_description
1 polymer ?
#
loop_
_entity_poly.entity_id
_entity_poly.type
_entity_poly.pdbx_seq_one_letter_code
_entity_poly.pdbx_strand_id
1 'polypeptide(L)' 'MAWLPAINTSVGESWGQTKVSVGKFVFTWTIENFSLWCNHTSEARGALMSAIFSSGVNDKSKW' A
#
# COMPACT_ATOMS: atom_id res chain seq x y z
N MET A 1 17.27 4.27 -57.81
CA MET A 1 17.85 4.14 -56.45
C MET A 1 17.75 5.49 -55.77
N ALA A 2 16.89 5.63 -54.76
CA ALA A 2 16.75 6.85 -53.98
C ALA A 2 17.17 6.57 -52.54
N TRP A 3 18.05 7.40 -51.99
CA TRP A 3 18.50 7.33 -50.60
C TRP A 3 17.48 8.05 -49.71
N LEU A 4 16.89 7.35 -48.73
CA LEU A 4 16.15 7.99 -47.65
C LEU A 4 17.13 8.35 -46.53
N PRO A 5 17.12 9.58 -45.98
CA PRO A 5 17.92 9.90 -44.81
C PRO A 5 17.38 9.17 -43.58
N ALA A 6 18.32 8.66 -42.78
CA ALA A 6 18.09 7.83 -41.62
C ALA A 6 17.12 8.47 -40.61
N ILE A 7 16.31 7.59 -40.00
CA ILE A 7 15.42 7.87 -38.88
C ILE A 7 16.24 8.50 -37.74
N ASN A 8 16.06 9.81 -37.52
CA ASN A 8 16.55 10.47 -36.31
C ASN A 8 15.53 10.24 -35.18
N THR A 9 15.51 9.02 -34.64
CA THR A 9 14.95 8.79 -33.30
C THR A 9 16.03 9.07 -32.28
N SER A 10 16.30 10.35 -31.99
CA SER A 10 16.84 10.68 -30.68
C SER A 10 15.66 10.71 -29.70
N VAL A 11 15.22 9.52 -29.28
CA VAL A 11 14.60 9.42 -27.95
C VAL A 11 15.72 9.83 -27.01
N GLY A 12 15.73 11.10 -26.62
CA GLY A 12 16.68 11.62 -25.65
C GLY A 12 16.63 10.71 -24.44
N GLU A 13 17.71 9.95 -24.23
CA GLU A 13 17.87 9.04 -23.12
C GLU A 13 17.63 9.84 -21.84
N SER A 14 16.59 9.50 -21.09
CA SER A 14 16.38 10.06 -19.76
C SER A 14 17.48 9.50 -18.87
N TRP A 15 18.61 10.20 -18.79
CA TRP A 15 19.72 9.85 -17.92
C TRP A 15 19.29 10.00 -16.46
N GLY A 16 18.69 8.94 -15.94
CA GLY A 16 18.30 8.76 -14.53
C GLY A 16 17.04 9.52 -14.12
N GLN A 17 15.91 8.82 -14.02
CA GLN A 17 14.76 9.30 -13.23
C GLN A 17 14.74 8.59 -11.88
N THR A 18 14.81 9.36 -10.79
CA THR A 18 14.48 8.86 -9.45
C THR A 18 13.06 9.30 -9.10
N LYS A 19 12.21 8.34 -8.76
CA LYS A 19 10.85 8.61 -8.25
C LYS A 19 10.78 8.20 -6.79
N VAL A 20 10.58 9.16 -5.90
CA VAL A 20 10.40 8.93 -4.46
C VAL A 20 8.93 9.17 -4.11
N SER A 21 8.34 8.24 -3.37
CA SER A 21 7.00 8.38 -2.78
C SER A 21 7.08 7.98 -1.31
N VAL A 22 6.50 8.80 -0.44
CA VAL A 22 6.44 8.54 1.00
C VAL A 22 4.98 8.53 1.42
N GLY A 23 4.51 7.36 1.88
CA GLY A 23 3.18 7.21 2.49
C GLY A 23 3.31 7.21 4.02
N LYS A 24 2.55 8.07 4.69
CA LYS A 24 2.36 8.00 6.16
C LYS A 24 0.88 7.93 6.45
N PHE A 25 0.47 6.88 7.16
CA PHE A 25 -0.90 6.70 7.62
C PHE A 25 -0.90 6.24 9.07
N VAL A 26 -1.97 6.60 9.78
CA VAL A 26 -2.18 6.23 11.19
C VAL A 26 -3.50 5.50 11.26
N PHE A 27 -3.46 4.27 11.75
CA PHE A 27 -4.65 3.47 12.03
C PHE A 27 -4.83 3.38 13.53
N THR A 28 -5.96 3.88 14.03
CA THR A 28 -6.29 3.84 15.45
C THR A 28 -7.42 2.84 15.65
N TRP A 29 -7.12 1.74 16.33
CA TRP A 29 -8.10 0.74 16.73
C TRP A 29 -8.24 0.76 18.25
N THR A 30 -9.48 0.99 18.71
CA THR A 30 -9.81 1.01 20.13
C THR A 30 -10.67 -0.21 20.44
N ILE A 31 -10.27 -0.98 21.45
CA ILE A 31 -11.05 -2.11 21.97
C ILE A 31 -11.69 -1.66 23.27
N GLU A 32 -12.98 -1.39 23.23
CA GLU A 32 -13.75 -1.06 24.43
C GLU A 32 -14.11 -2.31 25.22
N ASN A 33 -14.33 -2.15 26.52
CA ASN A 33 -14.80 -3.22 27.41
C ASN A 33 -13.90 -4.48 27.40
N PHE A 34 -12.59 -4.29 27.26
CA PHE A 34 -11.61 -5.38 27.13
C PHE A 34 -11.66 -6.40 28.28
N SER A 35 -11.91 -5.95 29.51
CA SER A 35 -12.04 -6.82 30.68
C SER A 35 -13.20 -7.81 30.55
N LEU A 36 -14.35 -7.37 30.01
CA LEU A 36 -15.49 -8.25 29.74
C LEU A 36 -15.10 -9.29 28.70
N TRP A 37 -14.51 -8.87 27.60
CA TRP A 37 -14.06 -9.79 26.55
C TRP A 37 -13.08 -10.84 27.08
N CYS A 38 -12.05 -10.46 27.84
CA CYS A 38 -11.09 -11.41 28.42
C CYS A 38 -11.73 -12.47 29.32
N ASN A 39 -12.73 -12.07 30.10
CA ASN A 39 -13.37 -12.93 31.09
C ASN A 39 -14.41 -13.88 30.47
N HIS A 40 -15.03 -13.50 29.35
CA HIS A 40 -16.05 -14.31 28.68
C HIS A 40 -15.49 -15.33 27.67
N THR A 41 -14.17 -15.32 27.39
CA THR A 41 -13.57 -16.10 26.29
C THR A 41 -12.57 -17.17 26.75
N SER A 42 -12.74 -17.70 27.96
CA SER A 42 -11.79 -18.59 28.64
C SER A 42 -11.44 -19.90 27.90
N GLU A 43 -12.25 -20.36 26.94
CA GLU A 43 -12.09 -21.70 26.33
C GLU A 43 -11.92 -21.74 24.80
N ALA A 44 -12.12 -20.63 24.07
CA ALA A 44 -11.89 -20.59 22.63
C ALA A 44 -11.27 -19.25 22.22
N ARG A 45 -9.96 -19.12 22.39
CA ARG A 45 -9.21 -17.88 22.12
C ARG A 45 -9.10 -17.63 20.61
N GLY A 46 -10.15 -17.08 20.02
CA GLY A 46 -10.00 -16.34 18.77
C GLY A 46 -9.18 -15.08 19.03
N ALA A 47 -8.22 -14.78 18.15
CA ALA A 47 -7.54 -13.49 18.19
C ALA A 47 -8.53 -12.39 17.78
N LEU A 48 -8.51 -11.25 18.49
CA LEU A 48 -9.22 -10.06 18.01
C LEU A 48 -8.54 -9.56 16.75
N MET A 49 -9.32 -9.36 15.70
CA MET A 49 -8.86 -8.80 14.43
C MET A 49 -9.45 -7.41 14.25
N SER A 50 -8.61 -6.46 13.89
CA SER A 50 -9.06 -5.13 13.50
C SER A 50 -9.72 -5.16 12.11
N ALA A 51 -10.37 -4.06 11.75
CA ALA A 51 -10.76 -3.84 10.36
C ALA A 51 -9.51 -3.76 9.46
N ILE A 52 -9.65 -4.24 8.23
CA ILE A 52 -8.63 -4.08 7.18
C ILE A 52 -8.64 -2.64 6.70
N PHE A 53 -7.47 -2.02 6.58
CA PHE A 53 -7.29 -0.65 6.12
C PHE A 53 -6.22 -0.54 5.02
N SER A 54 -6.25 0.56 4.28
CA SER A 54 -5.29 0.87 3.22
C SER A 54 -4.92 2.35 3.25
N SER A 55 -3.81 2.71 2.60
CA SER A 55 -3.38 4.10 2.46
C SER A 55 -4.23 4.92 1.47
N GLY A 56 -5.16 4.28 0.75
CA GLY A 56 -5.99 4.90 -0.26
C GLY A 56 -6.97 3.93 -0.92
N VAL A 57 -7.96 4.47 -1.64
CA VAL A 57 -9.07 3.72 -2.25
C VAL A 57 -8.61 2.70 -3.30
N ASN A 58 -7.48 2.95 -3.96
CA ASN A 58 -6.98 2.12 -5.07
C ASN A 58 -5.65 1.42 -4.76
N ASP A 59 -5.25 1.40 -3.49
CA ASP A 59 -3.98 0.77 -3.10
C ASP A 59 -4.10 -0.75 -3.08
N LYS A 60 -3.06 -1.40 -3.64
CA LYS A 60 -3.00 -2.86 -3.76
C LYS A 60 -2.72 -3.53 -2.42
N SER A 61 -1.99 -2.87 -1.53
CA SER A 61 -1.67 -3.39 -0.20
C SER A 61 -2.76 -3.02 0.80
N LYS A 62 -3.25 -4.04 1.51
CA LYS A 62 -4.24 -3.92 2.58
C LYS A 62 -3.65 -4.54 3.85
N TRP A 63 -3.86 -3.88 4.99
CA TRP A 63 -3.31 -4.22 6.30
C TRP A 63 -4.42 -4.44 7.31
#